data_AF-A0A8J7RD78-F1
#
_entry.id   AF-A0A8J7RD78-F1
#
_cell.length_a   1.000
_cell.length_b   1.000
_cell.length_c   1.000
_cell.angle_alpha   90.00
_cell.angle_beta   90.00
_cell.angle_gamma   90.00
#
_symmetry.space_group_name_H-M   'P 1'
#
loop_
_entity.id
_entity.type
_entity.pdbx_description
1 polymer ?
#
loop_
_entity_poly.entity_id
_entity_poly.type
_entity_poly.pdbx_seq_one_letter_code
_entity_poly.pdbx_strand_id
1 'polypeptide(L)'
;MEFKEGRGWRCCFDPETGRYTAQIGCGINQDLYEITKEIYDLVDDPDTEWPSRLISEGRLLFKAVNDRCGPPYTVILDADYQKICPWAETVITGRTRDEDMTDDVVEVLASQKNNREQRRKKRAQRVNEKK
;
A
#
# COMPACT_ATOMS: atom_id res chain seq x y z
N MET A 1 6.09 6.79 -20.58
CA MET A 1 5.94 5.97 -19.36
C MET A 1 6.45 4.57 -19.64
N GLU A 2 7.36 4.09 -18.80
CA GLU A 2 7.97 2.76 -18.89
C GLU A 2 7.46 1.87 -17.75
N PHE A 3 6.87 0.72 -18.09
CA PHE A 3 6.21 -0.14 -17.13
C PHE A 3 7.02 -1.41 -16.85
N LYS A 4 7.05 -1.80 -15.57
CA LYS A 4 7.43 -3.15 -15.11
C LYS A 4 6.23 -3.74 -14.40
N GLU A 5 5.90 -5.00 -14.66
CA GLU A 5 4.73 -5.62 -14.06
C GLU A 5 5.02 -7.04 -13.63
N GLY A 6 4.34 -7.45 -12.57
CA GLY A 6 4.36 -8.82 -12.10
C GLY A 6 3.04 -9.17 -11.45
N ARG A 7 2.99 -10.33 -10.81
CA ARG A 7 1.72 -10.83 -10.26
C ARG A 7 1.28 -9.96 -9.07
N GLY A 8 0.27 -9.12 -9.31
CA GLY A 8 -0.34 -8.27 -8.28
C GLY A 8 0.48 -7.02 -7.95
N TRP A 9 1.38 -6.60 -8.84
CA TRP A 9 2.08 -5.32 -8.74
C TRP A 9 2.41 -4.77 -10.13
N ARG A 10 2.53 -3.45 -10.22
CA ARG A 10 2.93 -2.75 -11.44
C ARG A 10 3.69 -1.48 -11.07
N CYS A 11 4.84 -1.26 -11.68
CA CYS A 11 5.64 -0.05 -11.52
C CYS A 11 5.68 0.73 -12.83
N CYS A 12 5.80 2.04 -12.73
CA CYS A 12 5.85 2.97 -13.85
C CYS A 12 6.93 4.01 -13.59
N PHE A 13 7.85 4.16 -14.54
CA PHE A 13 8.73 5.31 -14.63
C PHE A 13 8.14 6.31 -15.61
N ASP A 14 7.98 7.56 -15.17
CA ASP A 14 7.55 8.66 -16.01
C ASP A 14 8.74 9.55 -16.39
N PRO A 15 9.22 9.51 -17.65
CA PRO A 15 10.36 10.32 -18.08
C PRO A 15 10.05 11.82 -18.15
N GLU A 16 8.78 12.22 -18.24
CA GLU A 16 8.41 13.64 -18.30
C GLU A 16 8.58 14.33 -16.94
N THR A 17 8.21 13.63 -15.87
CA THR A 17 8.32 14.13 -14.49
C THR A 17 9.55 13.61 -13.75
N GLY A 18 10.23 12.58 -14.28
CA GLY A 18 11.35 11.90 -13.65
C GLY A 18 10.95 11.04 -12.44
N ARG A 19 9.65 10.75 -12.26
CA ARG A 19 9.12 10.05 -11.08
C ARG A 19 8.98 8.55 -11.31
N TYR A 20 9.10 7.80 -10.23
CA TYR A 20 8.83 6.38 -10.19
C TYR A 20 7.61 6.13 -9.31
N THR A 21 6.63 5.45 -9.87
CA THR A 21 5.35 5.18 -9.21
C THR A 21 5.07 3.70 -9.29
N ALA A 22 4.27 3.21 -8.35
CA ALA A 22 3.94 1.80 -8.27
C ALA A 22 2.53 1.57 -7.75
N GLN A 23 1.98 0.45 -8.14
CA GLN A 23 0.69 -0.07 -7.75
C GLN A 23 0.89 -1.47 -7.17
N ILE A 24 0.27 -1.72 -6.02
CA ILE A 24 0.10 -3.07 -5.48
C ILE A 24 -1.38 -3.41 -5.55
N GLY A 25 -1.70 -4.62 -6.00
CA GLY A 25 -3.07 -5.09 -6.18
C GLY A 25 -3.71 -4.61 -7.48
N CYS A 26 -5.01 -4.85 -7.61
CA CYS A 26 -5.79 -4.50 -8.78
C CYS A 26 -7.27 -4.30 -8.43
N GLY A 27 -7.96 -3.44 -9.20
CA GLY A 27 -9.38 -3.17 -9.03
C GLY A 27 -9.73 -2.54 -7.68
N ILE A 28 -10.62 -3.18 -6.92
CA ILE A 28 -11.15 -2.68 -5.64
C ILE A 28 -10.15 -2.74 -4.48
N ASN A 29 -9.01 -3.42 -4.66
CA ASN A 29 -7.94 -3.53 -3.69
C ASN A 29 -6.65 -3.11 -4.37
N GLN A 30 -6.41 -1.80 -4.33
CA GLN A 30 -5.22 -1.22 -4.92
C GLN A 30 -4.60 -0.17 -4.00
N ASP A 31 -3.29 -0.19 -3.97
CA ASP A 31 -2.48 0.77 -3.25
C ASP A 31 -1.53 1.43 -4.24
N LEU A 32 -1.41 2.75 -4.20
CA LEU A 32 -0.46 3.50 -5.03
C LEU A 32 0.66 4.07 -4.18
N TYR A 33 1.87 3.97 -4.70
CA TYR A 33 3.10 4.41 -4.07
C TYR A 33 3.92 5.26 -5.03
N GLU A 34 4.59 6.26 -4.49
CA GLU A 34 5.76 6.87 -5.10
C GLU A 34 6.99 6.13 -4.56
N ILE A 35 7.79 5.56 -5.46
CA ILE A 35 8.94 4.71 -5.12
C ILE A 35 10.24 5.38 -5.58
N THR A 36 11.38 4.87 -5.11
CA THR A 36 12.68 5.31 -5.59
C THR A 36 13.09 4.54 -6.85
N LYS A 37 14.06 5.08 -7.59
CA LYS A 37 14.68 4.37 -8.70
C LYS A 37 15.25 3.02 -8.26
N GLU A 38 15.84 2.95 -7.08
CA GLU A 38 16.42 1.73 -6.51
C GLU A 38 15.36 0.63 -6.37
N ILE A 39 14.19 0.97 -5.83
CA ILE A 39 13.06 0.04 -5.73
C ILE A 39 12.59 -0.36 -7.14
N TYR A 40 12.46 0.59 -8.06
CA TYR A 40 12.05 0.32 -9.45
C TYR A 40 13.03 -0.62 -10.18
N ASP A 41 14.32 -0.53 -9.90
CA ASP A 41 15.34 -1.37 -10.51
C ASP A 41 15.34 -2.79 -9.90
N LEU A 42 15.11 -2.92 -8.58
CA LEU A 42 15.10 -4.20 -7.86
C LEU A 42 13.78 -5.00 -7.97
N VAL A 43 12.67 -4.35 -8.30
CA VAL A 43 11.32 -4.96 -8.23
C VAL A 43 11.13 -6.15 -9.18
N ASP A 44 11.89 -6.19 -10.28
CA ASP A 44 11.85 -7.22 -11.32
C ASP A 44 13.09 -8.13 -11.28
N ASP A 45 13.90 -8.01 -10.22
CA ASP A 45 15.00 -8.93 -9.99
C ASP A 45 14.44 -10.32 -9.63
N PRO A 46 14.88 -11.40 -10.32
CA PRO A 46 14.43 -12.76 -10.01
C PRO A 46 14.73 -13.21 -8.58
N ASP A 47 15.72 -12.62 -7.91
CA ASP A 47 16.06 -12.89 -6.51
C ASP A 47 15.13 -12.15 -5.52
N THR A 48 14.31 -11.22 -6.01
CA THR A 48 13.31 -10.52 -5.20
C THR A 48 12.10 -11.42 -4.95
N GLU A 49 12.09 -12.07 -3.79
CA GLU A 49 11.02 -12.99 -3.37
C GLU A 49 9.64 -12.29 -3.22
N TRP A 50 9.63 -11.03 -2.77
CA TRP A 50 8.40 -10.28 -2.49
C TRP A 50 8.45 -8.83 -3.00
N PRO A 51 8.27 -8.59 -4.31
CA PRO A 51 8.32 -7.25 -4.89
C PRO A 51 7.36 -6.25 -4.23
N SER A 52 6.18 -6.72 -3.80
CA SER A 52 5.20 -5.91 -3.09
C SER A 52 5.69 -5.38 -1.73
N ARG A 53 6.61 -6.06 -1.05
CA ARG A 53 7.21 -5.55 0.19
C ARG A 53 8.14 -4.38 -0.10
N LEU A 54 8.97 -4.50 -1.13
CA LEU A 54 9.86 -3.42 -1.56
C LEU A 54 9.05 -2.19 -1.97
N ILE A 55 8.00 -2.37 -2.78
CA ILE A 55 7.11 -1.26 -3.18
C ILE A 55 6.49 -0.58 -1.95
N SER A 56 6.10 -1.35 -0.93
CA SER A 56 5.48 -0.80 0.29
C SER A 56 6.42 0.04 1.17
N GLU A 57 7.72 0.05 0.89
CA GLU A 57 8.69 0.95 1.53
C GLU A 57 8.65 2.37 0.93
N GLY A 58 8.03 2.53 -0.24
CA GLY A 58 7.78 3.83 -0.86
C GLY A 58 6.77 4.69 -0.11
N ARG A 59 6.62 5.94 -0.57
CA ARG A 59 5.63 6.87 -0.04
C ARG A 59 4.24 6.46 -0.54
N LEU A 60 3.35 6.09 0.37
CA LEU A 60 1.96 5.74 0.05
C LEU A 60 1.17 7.01 -0.34
N LEU A 61 0.55 6.99 -1.51
CA LEU A 61 -0.28 8.09 -2.04
C LEU A 61 -1.78 7.81 -1.87
N PHE A 62 -2.17 6.56 -2.12
CA PHE A 62 -3.57 6.13 -2.15
C PHE A 62 -3.68 4.69 -1.69
N LYS A 63 -4.72 4.35 -0.94
CA LYS A 63 -4.99 2.98 -0.49
C LYS A 63 -6.48 2.67 -0.51
N ALA A 64 -6.87 1.66 -1.28
CA ALA A 64 -8.21 1.08 -1.20
C ALA A 64 -8.21 -0.08 -0.19
N VAL A 65 -9.03 0.05 0.85
CA VAL A 65 -9.16 -0.95 1.92
C VAL A 65 -10.47 -1.71 1.75
N ASN A 66 -10.36 -2.99 1.46
CA ASN A 66 -11.47 -3.95 1.56
C ASN A 66 -11.01 -5.17 2.38
N ASP A 67 -11.04 -5.00 3.70
CA ASP A 67 -10.64 -6.04 4.66
C ASP A 67 -11.73 -7.12 4.89
N ARG A 68 -12.86 -7.04 4.17
CA ARG A 68 -14.04 -7.90 4.31
C ARG A 68 -14.69 -7.86 5.70
N CYS A 69 -14.24 -6.97 6.58
CA CYS A 69 -14.76 -6.78 7.93
C CYS A 69 -15.61 -5.51 8.06
N GLY A 70 -15.64 -4.67 7.02
CA GLY A 70 -16.53 -3.52 6.90
C GLY A 70 -16.78 -3.14 5.43
N PRO A 71 -17.61 -2.10 5.19
CA PRO A 71 -17.76 -1.54 3.85
C PRO A 71 -16.40 -1.07 3.31
N PRO A 72 -16.09 -1.33 2.03
CA PRO A 72 -14.85 -0.85 1.43
C PRO A 72 -14.74 0.66 1.55
N TYR A 73 -13.54 1.15 1.83
CA TYR A 73 -13.25 2.59 1.91
C TYR A 73 -11.89 2.88 1.30
N THR A 74 -11.70 4.12 0.88
CA THR A 74 -10.47 4.62 0.29
C THR A 74 -9.83 5.66 1.18
N VAL A 75 -8.52 5.54 1.35
CA VAL A 75 -7.68 6.49 2.06
C VAL A 75 -6.84 7.22 1.02
N ILE A 76 -7.05 8.52 0.92
CA ILE A 76 -6.25 9.41 0.07
C ILE A 76 -5.26 10.09 1.01
N LEU A 77 -3.96 9.86 0.80
CA LEU A 77 -2.90 10.51 1.58
C LEU A 77 -2.25 11.67 0.83
N ASP A 78 -2.37 11.68 -0.49
CA ASP A 78 -1.94 12.78 -1.34
C ASP A 78 -3.07 13.10 -2.32
N ALA A 79 -3.63 14.30 -2.24
CA ALA A 79 -4.74 14.72 -3.09
C ALA A 79 -4.36 14.74 -4.60
N ASP A 80 -3.08 14.90 -4.93
CA ASP A 80 -2.58 14.93 -6.30
C ASP A 80 -2.22 13.54 -6.84
N TYR A 81 -2.55 12.45 -6.13
CA TYR A 81 -2.22 11.08 -6.55
C TYR A 81 -2.64 10.74 -7.99
N GLN A 82 -3.75 11.28 -8.50
CA GLN A 82 -4.19 11.06 -9.87
C GLN A 82 -3.31 11.76 -10.91
N LYS A 83 -2.71 12.91 -10.56
CA LYS A 83 -1.74 13.61 -11.42
C LYS A 83 -0.39 12.92 -11.38
N ILE A 84 -0.03 12.32 -10.25
CA ILE A 84 1.23 11.59 -10.06
C ILE A 84 1.16 10.22 -10.75
N CYS A 85 0.02 9.54 -10.67
CA CYS A 85 -0.21 8.21 -11.24
C CYS A 85 -1.37 8.21 -12.26
N PRO A 86 -1.31 8.99 -13.37
CA PRO A 86 -2.41 9.08 -14.33
C PRO A 86 -2.64 7.77 -15.10
N TRP A 87 -1.67 6.86 -15.05
CA TRP A 87 -1.73 5.53 -15.64
C TRP A 87 -2.50 4.51 -14.79
N ALA A 88 -2.71 4.80 -13.50
CA ALA A 88 -3.41 3.88 -12.61
C ALA A 88 -4.92 4.07 -12.77
N GLU A 89 -5.62 3.00 -13.16
CA GLU A 89 -7.09 2.99 -13.20
C GLU A 89 -7.65 2.91 -11.77
N THR A 90 -7.62 4.05 -11.05
CA THR A 90 -8.08 4.07 -9.68
C THR A 90 -9.60 4.12 -9.57
N VAL A 91 -10.22 2.98 -9.28
CA VAL A 91 -11.62 2.92 -8.85
C VAL A 91 -11.71 3.40 -7.40
N ILE A 92 -12.28 4.58 -7.18
CA ILE A 92 -12.67 5.05 -5.84
C ILE A 92 -13.88 4.23 -5.42
N THR A 93 -13.74 3.42 -4.36
CA THR A 93 -14.85 2.60 -3.83
C THR A 93 -15.22 3.03 -2.43
N GLY A 94 -16.48 3.42 -2.23
CA GLY A 94 -17.05 3.71 -0.91
C GLY A 94 -16.89 5.16 -0.45
N ARG A 95 -16.77 5.36 0.88
CA ARG A 95 -16.50 6.69 1.47
C ARG A 95 -15.02 7.02 1.33
N THR A 96 -14.73 8.21 0.80
CA THR A 96 -13.40 8.81 0.80
C THR A 96 -13.11 9.38 2.19
N ARG A 97 -11.95 9.04 2.76
CA ARG A 97 -11.38 9.78 3.90
C ARG A 97 -10.32 10.74 3.34
N ASP A 98 -10.62 12.04 3.39
CA ASP A 98 -9.73 13.13 2.98
C ASP A 98 -8.76 13.55 4.10
N GLU A 99 -7.84 14.45 3.75
CA GLU A 99 -6.65 14.86 4.51
C GLU A 99 -6.89 15.22 5.99
N ASP A 100 -8.07 15.76 6.35
CA ASP A 100 -8.43 16.09 7.74
C ASP A 100 -8.61 14.86 8.66
N MET A 101 -8.70 13.65 8.09
CA MET A 101 -8.78 12.39 8.85
C MET A 101 -7.52 11.52 8.71
N THR A 102 -6.45 12.05 8.12
CA THR A 102 -5.17 11.33 7.97
C THR A 102 -4.55 11.04 9.31
N ASP A 103 -4.63 11.97 10.27
CA ASP A 103 -4.16 11.77 11.64
C ASP A 103 -4.93 10.65 12.33
N ASP A 104 -6.26 10.62 12.21
CA ASP A 104 -7.09 9.54 12.76
C ASP A 104 -6.77 8.18 12.13
N VAL A 105 -6.49 8.14 10.82
CA VAL A 105 -6.11 6.90 10.12
C VAL A 105 -4.69 6.44 10.50
N VAL A 106 -3.74 7.38 10.62
CA VAL A 106 -2.38 7.10 11.10
C VAL A 106 -2.43 6.58 12.53
N GLU A 107 -3.23 7.19 13.40
CA GLU A 107 -3.43 6.75 14.78
C GLU A 107 -4.11 5.37 14.84
N VAL A 108 -5.13 5.12 14.02
CA VAL A 108 -5.77 3.80 13.92
C VAL A 108 -4.80 2.74 13.39
N LEU A 109 -4.01 3.02 12.35
CA LEU A 109 -3.00 2.09 11.82
C LEU A 109 -1.86 1.85 12.84
N ALA A 110 -1.44 2.87 13.58
CA ALA A 110 -0.49 2.75 14.69
C ALA A 110 -1.09 1.89 15.83
N SER A 111 -2.37 2.06 16.16
CA SER A 111 -3.07 1.22 17.14
C SER A 111 -3.17 -0.24 16.69
N GLN A 112 -3.29 -0.49 15.38
CA GLN A 112 -3.26 -1.83 14.81
C GLN A 112 -1.87 -2.48 14.91
N LYS A 113 -0.79 -1.69 14.90
CA LYS A 113 0.58 -2.16 15.18
C LYS A 113 0.68 -2.70 16.62
N ASN A 114 0.09 -2.01 17.60
CA ASN A 114 -0.04 -2.49 18.98
C ASN A 114 -0.90 -3.76 19.09
N ASN A 115 -1.97 -3.88 18.29
CA ASN A 115 -2.80 -5.08 18.24
C ASN A 115 -2.05 -6.32 17.72
N ARG A 116 -0.99 -6.15 16.91
CA ARG A 116 -0.14 -7.26 16.45
C ARG A 116 0.73 -7.80 17.58
N GLU A 117 1.31 -6.93 18.40
CA GLU A 117 2.07 -7.31 19.58
C GLU A 117 1.18 -7.92 20.67
N GLN A 118 0.00 -7.34 20.90
CA GLN A 118 -0.97 -7.87 21.84
C GLN A 118 -1.43 -9.29 21.44
N ARG A 119 -1.62 -9.55 20.14
CA ARG A 119 -1.90 -10.90 19.60
C ARG A 119 -0.72 -11.87 19.78
N ARG A 120 0.53 -11.41 19.62
CA ARG A 120 1.73 -12.23 19.88
C ARG A 120 1.84 -12.62 21.35
N LYS A 121 1.61 -11.68 22.28
CA LYS A 121 1.61 -11.94 23.74
C LYS A 121 0.52 -12.95 24.12
N LYS A 122 -0.71 -12.78 23.61
CA LYS A 122 -1.81 -13.73 23.85
C LYS A 122 -1.54 -15.12 23.26
N ARG A 123 -0.87 -15.23 22.11
CA ARG A 123 -0.44 -16.54 21.55
C ARG A 123 0.62 -17.22 22.43
N ALA A 124 1.61 -16.47 22.91
CA ALA A 124 2.65 -17.01 23.79
C ALA A 124 2.06 -17.53 25.11
N GLN A 125 1.13 -16.79 25.72
CA GLN A 125 0.43 -17.23 26.93
C GLN A 125 -0.36 -18.53 26.72
N ARG A 126 -1.13 -18.64 25.63
CA ARG A 126 -1.89 -19.86 25.31
C ARG A 126 -1.02 -21.09 25.04
N VAL A 127 0.21 -20.91 24.57
CA VAL A 127 1.17 -22.01 24.36
C VAL A 127 1.77 -22.44 25.69
N ASN A 128 2.01 -21.49 26.60
CA ASN A 128 2.57 -21.78 27.92
C ASN A 128 1.55 -22.42 28.88
N GLU A 129 0.26 -22.06 28.77
CA GLU A 129 -0.84 -22.69 29.53
C GLU A 129 -1.20 -24.10 29.05
N LYS A 130 -0.70 -24.52 27.88
CA LYS A 130 -0.92 -25.86 27.31
C LYS A 130 0.24 -26.83 27.54
N LYS A 131 1.26 -26.41 28.31
CA LYS A 131 2.34 -27.27 28.82
C LYS A 131 2.05 -27.63 30.26
#